data_AF-A0A9E0IFS7-F1
#
_entry.id   AF-A0A9E0IFS7-F1
#
_cell.length_a   1.000
_cell.length_b   1.000
_cell.length_c   1.000
_cell.angle_alpha   90.00
_cell.angle_beta   90.00
_cell.angle_gamma   90.00
#
_symmetry.space_group_name_H-M   'P 1'
#
loop_
_entity.id
_entity.type
_entity.pdbx_description
1 polymer ?
#
loop_
_entity_poly.entity_id
_entity_poly.type
_entity_poly.pdbx_seq_one_letter_code
_entity_poly.pdbx_strand_id
1 'polypeptide(L)'
;MSLHLDDRQRAMLAEMGVRVWWPHDAPSQALELPDPVPAPVAAPHVTQVVRSGPVANERPDVGLPLHAAIDQMDWAQLQQAVGACQACPMGLGRQTPVFVPPPGQLRCDWLVVGDPPDDAQERAGQPFVEDAGRLLDNMLRAVHVQRAGQVPAASPAISTPTHGAYLSLVLKCRPALPSPPDAAALTACGHYLRREIQLLQPRVILAMGRFAMQLLLQEADPQHRKLPLGKLRGTVWRFQGVPVVVTYPPTYLLRTVEDKARAWHDLCLAADVVDGFTPED
;
A
#
# COMPACT_ATOMS: atom_id res chain seq x y z
N MET A 1 -5.17 6.79 -34.85
CA MET A 1 -5.33 8.15 -35.41
C MET A 1 -4.10 8.95 -35.02
N SER A 2 -3.22 9.24 -35.97
CA SER A 2 -2.04 10.09 -35.76
C SER A 2 -2.50 11.54 -35.57
N LEU A 3 -2.15 12.16 -34.44
CA LEU A 3 -2.31 13.60 -34.23
C LEU A 3 -1.15 14.30 -34.95
N HIS A 4 -1.42 14.86 -36.13
CA HIS A 4 -0.44 15.71 -36.82
C HIS A 4 -0.42 17.09 -36.18
N LEU A 5 0.57 17.33 -35.32
CA LEU A 5 0.82 18.62 -34.69
C LEU A 5 1.89 19.40 -35.44
N ASP A 6 1.69 20.71 -35.60
CA ASP A 6 2.68 21.61 -36.21
C ASP A 6 3.81 22.00 -35.22
N ASP A 7 4.85 22.66 -35.74
CA ASP A 7 6.03 23.06 -34.95
C ASP A 7 5.69 23.97 -33.77
N ARG A 8 4.68 24.83 -33.93
CA ARG A 8 4.28 25.78 -32.89
C ARG A 8 3.56 25.06 -31.75
N GLN A 9 2.68 24.12 -32.09
CA GLN A 9 1.97 23.29 -31.12
C GLN A 9 2.94 22.41 -30.33
N ARG A 10 3.99 21.88 -30.98
CA ARG A 10 5.06 21.13 -30.32
C ARG A 10 5.83 21.98 -29.31
N ALA A 11 6.20 23.21 -29.68
CA ALA A 11 6.90 24.13 -28.78
C ALA A 11 6.05 24.48 -27.54
N MET A 12 4.75 24.72 -27.72
CA MET A 12 3.83 24.99 -26.61
C MET A 12 3.72 23.81 -25.64
N LEU A 13 3.65 22.58 -26.15
CA LEU A 13 3.59 21.37 -25.31
C LEU A 13 4.89 21.15 -24.53
N ALA A 14 6.05 21.48 -25.14
CA ALA A 14 7.35 21.40 -24.48
C ALA A 14 7.48 22.40 -23.31
N GLU A 15 7.03 23.64 -23.50
CA GLU A 15 6.99 24.66 -22.44
C GLU A 15 6.05 24.27 -21.28
N MET A 16 4.97 23.54 -21.59
CA MET A 16 4.05 23.00 -20.59
C MET A 16 4.58 21.74 -19.89
N GLY A 17 5.82 21.30 -20.18
CA GLY A 17 6.44 20.12 -19.57
C GLY A 17 5.84 18.78 -20.05
N VAL A 18 5.02 18.80 -21.10
CA VAL A 18 4.39 17.60 -21.66
C VAL A 18 5.32 17.02 -22.73
N ARG A 19 6.03 15.94 -22.38
CA ARG A 19 6.85 15.19 -23.36
C ARG A 19 5.97 14.22 -24.13
N VAL A 20 5.58 14.60 -25.35
CA VAL A 20 4.91 13.69 -26.29
C VAL A 20 5.98 12.85 -26.99
N TRP A 21 5.94 11.53 -26.81
CA TRP A 21 6.81 10.61 -27.55
C TRP A 21 6.20 10.31 -28.91
N TRP A 22 6.97 10.50 -29.99
CA TRP A 22 6.59 10.11 -31.35
C TRP A 22 7.69 9.25 -31.98
N PRO A 23 7.36 8.14 -32.65
CA PRO A 23 8.32 7.38 -33.43
C PRO A 23 8.87 8.26 -34.55
N HIS A 24 10.18 8.49 -34.57
CA HIS A 24 10.80 9.15 -35.71
C HIS A 24 10.76 8.22 -36.91
N ASP A 25 10.34 8.73 -38.07
CA ASP A 25 10.59 8.07 -39.35
C ASP A 25 12.10 8.07 -39.58
N ALA A 26 12.76 6.99 -39.16
CA ALA A 26 14.10 6.70 -39.61
C ALA A 26 14.03 6.35 -41.10
N PRO A 27 14.93 6.88 -41.96
CA PRO A 27 15.01 6.41 -43.34
C PRO A 27 15.28 4.91 -43.34
N SER A 28 14.36 4.15 -43.94
CA SER A 28 14.51 2.72 -44.15
C SER A 28 15.69 2.49 -45.10
N GLN A 29 16.87 2.23 -44.56
CA GLN A 29 17.90 1.51 -45.28
C GLN A 29 17.53 0.03 -45.22
N ALA A 30 17.05 -0.49 -46.35
CA ALA A 30 16.87 -1.91 -46.57
C ALA A 30 18.24 -2.59 -46.39
N LEU A 31 18.42 -3.29 -45.28
CA LEU A 31 19.42 -4.33 -45.16
C LEU A 31 18.95 -5.49 -46.05
N GLU A 32 19.57 -5.64 -47.22
CA GLU A 32 19.43 -6.84 -48.04
C GLU A 32 19.91 -8.04 -47.22
N LEU A 33 18.97 -8.93 -46.91
CA LEU A 33 19.26 -10.23 -46.33
C LEU A 33 19.88 -11.11 -47.44
N PRO A 34 21.02 -11.78 -47.20
CA PRO A 34 21.57 -12.73 -48.17
C PRO A 34 20.63 -13.94 -48.34
N ASP A 35 20.57 -14.44 -49.57
CA ASP A 35 19.74 -15.58 -49.96
C ASP A 35 19.99 -16.82 -49.08
N PRO A 36 18.93 -17.59 -48.75
CA PRO A 36 19.05 -18.79 -47.93
C PRO A 36 19.76 -19.90 -48.70
N VAL A 37 20.91 -20.33 -48.18
CA VAL A 37 21.60 -21.55 -48.62
C VAL A 37 20.76 -22.78 -48.21
N PRO A 38 20.47 -23.73 -49.11
CA PRO A 38 19.70 -24.92 -48.75
C PRO A 38 20.56 -25.88 -47.91
N ALA A 39 20.14 -26.12 -46.67
CA ALA A 39 20.71 -27.14 -45.80
C ALA A 39 20.18 -28.54 -46.16
N PRO A 40 21.00 -29.61 -46.08
CA PRO A 40 20.59 -30.96 -46.44
C PRO A 40 19.59 -31.55 -45.45
N VAL A 41 18.55 -32.19 -46.00
CA VAL A 41 17.52 -32.92 -45.27
C VAL A 41 18.10 -34.22 -44.74
N ALA A 42 18.29 -34.31 -43.41
CA ALA A 42 18.53 -35.57 -42.71
C ALA A 42 17.23 -36.07 -42.07
N ALA A 43 16.97 -37.37 -42.24
CA ALA A 43 15.77 -38.08 -41.77
C ALA A 43 15.64 -38.06 -40.23
N PRO A 44 14.41 -38.16 -39.68
CA PRO A 44 14.20 -38.04 -38.24
C PRO A 44 14.60 -39.34 -37.53
N HIS A 45 15.58 -39.25 -36.64
CA HIS A 45 15.74 -40.25 -35.59
C HIS A 45 14.73 -39.95 -34.47
N VAL A 46 13.79 -40.87 -34.27
CA VAL A 46 12.83 -40.85 -33.17
C VAL A 46 13.58 -41.16 -31.87
N THR A 47 14.02 -40.13 -31.17
CA THR A 47 14.41 -40.25 -29.76
C THR A 47 13.14 -40.17 -28.91
N GLN A 48 12.81 -41.26 -28.21
CA GLN A 48 11.68 -41.28 -27.29
C GLN A 48 11.89 -40.23 -26.20
N VAL A 49 11.03 -39.20 -26.19
CA VAL A 49 10.89 -38.27 -25.08
C VAL A 49 10.27 -39.05 -23.92
N VAL A 50 11.07 -39.36 -22.91
CA VAL A 50 10.58 -39.78 -21.61
C VAL A 50 9.69 -38.65 -21.10
N ARG A 51 8.38 -38.93 -20.98
CA ARG A 51 7.42 -38.00 -20.40
C ARG A 51 7.74 -37.86 -18.92
N SER A 52 8.49 -36.83 -18.57
CA SER A 52 8.51 -36.32 -17.20
C SER A 52 7.09 -35.88 -16.86
N GLY A 53 6.47 -36.54 -15.88
CA GLY A 53 5.15 -36.16 -15.39
C GLY A 53 5.11 -34.70 -14.92
N PRO A 54 3.91 -34.14 -14.67
CA PRO A 54 3.82 -32.78 -14.17
C PRO A 54 4.55 -32.73 -12.83
N VAL A 55 5.68 -32.02 -12.80
CA VAL A 55 6.32 -31.64 -11.54
C VAL A 55 5.35 -30.67 -10.90
N ALA A 56 4.52 -31.17 -9.99
CA ALA A 56 3.80 -30.34 -9.07
C ALA A 56 4.86 -29.51 -8.34
N ASN A 57 4.95 -28.23 -8.71
CA ASN A 57 5.60 -27.24 -7.86
C ASN A 57 4.72 -27.15 -6.61
N GLU A 58 4.95 -28.06 -5.66
CA GLU A 58 4.50 -27.90 -4.29
C GLU A 58 5.13 -26.61 -3.81
N ARG A 59 4.33 -25.55 -3.79
CA ARG A 59 4.64 -24.36 -2.99
C ARG A 59 4.87 -24.90 -1.58
N PRO A 60 6.04 -24.69 -0.96
CA PRO A 60 6.18 -25.05 0.42
C PRO A 60 5.07 -24.33 1.19
N ASP A 61 4.29 -25.07 1.96
CA ASP A 61 3.33 -24.50 2.90
C ASP A 61 4.13 -23.83 4.02
N VAL A 62 4.56 -22.59 3.76
CA VAL A 62 5.35 -21.78 4.72
C VAL A 62 4.44 -21.07 5.74
N GLY A 63 3.13 -21.33 5.73
CA GLY A 63 2.14 -20.47 6.41
C GLY A 63 2.06 -20.67 7.93
N LEU A 64 2.19 -21.91 8.41
CA LEU A 64 1.91 -22.26 9.81
C LEU A 64 3.04 -21.94 10.81
N PRO A 65 4.33 -22.25 10.56
CA PRO A 65 5.39 -21.99 11.55
C PRO A 65 5.81 -20.50 11.62
N LEU A 66 5.68 -19.74 10.52
CA LEU A 66 6.01 -18.32 10.51
C LEU A 66 5.00 -17.48 11.30
N HIS A 67 3.71 -17.85 11.26
CA HIS A 67 2.67 -17.11 11.96
C HIS A 67 2.83 -17.16 13.49
N ALA A 68 3.01 -18.36 14.05
CA ALA A 68 3.16 -18.53 15.50
C ALA A 68 4.40 -17.82 16.05
N ALA A 69 5.46 -17.69 15.24
CA ALA A 69 6.65 -16.95 15.60
C ALA A 69 6.39 -15.42 15.61
N ILE A 70 5.66 -14.89 14.61
CA ILE A 70 5.35 -13.45 14.51
C ILE A 70 4.54 -12.96 15.73
N ASP A 71 3.60 -13.77 16.21
CA ASP A 71 2.71 -13.41 17.32
C ASP A 71 3.44 -13.15 18.64
N GLN A 72 4.69 -13.61 18.78
CA GLN A 72 5.50 -13.43 19.99
C GLN A 72 6.58 -12.33 19.85
N MET A 73 6.74 -11.75 18.66
CA MET A 73 7.83 -10.80 18.39
C MET A 73 7.61 -9.45 19.06
N ASP A 74 8.64 -8.86 19.68
CA ASP A 74 8.63 -7.44 20.01
C ASP A 74 8.85 -6.56 18.77
N TRP A 75 8.87 -5.23 18.93
CA TRP A 75 9.07 -4.28 17.81
C TRP A 75 10.40 -4.49 17.07
N ALA A 76 11.47 -4.82 17.78
CA ALA A 76 12.79 -4.99 17.18
C ALA A 76 12.85 -6.29 16.37
N GLN A 77 12.32 -7.39 16.94
CA GLN A 77 12.18 -8.67 16.26
C GLN A 77 11.26 -8.55 15.04
N LEU A 78 10.16 -7.79 15.15
CA LEU A 78 9.23 -7.56 14.04
C LEU A 78 9.90 -6.79 12.89
N GLN A 79 10.70 -5.77 13.22
CA GLN A 79 11.48 -5.02 12.23
C GLN A 79 12.46 -5.91 11.47
N GLN A 80 13.19 -6.78 12.18
CA GLN A 80 14.11 -7.74 11.58
C GLN A 80 13.37 -8.73 10.67
N ALA A 81 12.23 -9.27 11.14
CA ALA A 81 11.42 -10.21 10.39
C ALA A 81 10.85 -9.60 9.10
N VAL A 82 10.36 -8.36 9.15
CA VAL A 82 9.91 -7.62 7.96
C VAL A 82 11.08 -7.39 6.99
N GLY A 83 12.26 -7.02 7.51
CA GLY A 83 13.48 -6.82 6.75
C GLY A 83 13.87 -8.04 5.90
N ALA A 84 13.75 -9.24 6.47
CA ALA A 84 14.12 -10.51 5.84
C ALA A 84 12.94 -11.24 5.15
N CYS A 85 11.72 -10.73 5.22
CA CYS A 85 10.51 -11.44 4.80
C CYS A 85 10.54 -11.83 3.31
N GLN A 86 10.13 -13.06 2.99
CA GLN A 86 9.93 -13.55 1.62
C GLN A 86 8.60 -14.30 1.46
N ALA A 87 7.65 -14.08 2.38
CA ALA A 87 6.41 -14.85 2.47
C ALA A 87 5.40 -14.61 1.32
N CYS A 88 5.65 -13.63 0.44
CA CYS A 88 4.81 -13.38 -0.73
C CYS A 88 5.64 -12.83 -1.91
N PRO A 89 5.09 -12.89 -3.15
CA PRO A 89 5.80 -12.43 -4.34
C PRO A 89 6.21 -10.96 -4.30
N MET A 90 5.52 -10.11 -3.53
CA MET A 90 5.85 -8.68 -3.39
C MET A 90 7.20 -8.45 -2.71
N GLY A 91 7.70 -9.44 -1.97
CA GLY A 91 9.04 -9.38 -1.39
C GLY A 91 10.16 -9.55 -2.42
N LEU A 92 9.87 -10.09 -3.60
CA LEU A 92 10.86 -10.34 -4.66
C LEU A 92 11.18 -9.03 -5.39
N GLY A 93 12.46 -8.65 -5.41
CA GLY A 93 12.91 -7.44 -6.12
C GLY A 93 12.55 -6.12 -5.43
N ARG A 94 12.04 -6.15 -4.19
CA ARG A 94 11.83 -4.94 -3.39
C ARG A 94 13.16 -4.20 -3.17
N GLN A 95 13.11 -2.88 -3.09
CA GLN A 95 14.28 -2.08 -2.69
C GLN A 95 14.38 -1.98 -1.18
N THR A 96 13.30 -1.54 -0.51
CA THR A 96 13.27 -1.36 0.94
C THR A 96 11.84 -1.61 1.44
N PRO A 97 11.64 -2.49 2.43
CA PRO A 97 10.32 -2.67 3.02
C PRO A 97 9.91 -1.40 3.78
N VAL A 98 8.62 -1.10 3.76
CA VAL A 98 8.03 0.05 4.46
C VAL A 98 7.57 -0.39 5.83
N PHE A 99 8.41 -0.14 6.84
CA PHE A 99 8.13 -0.45 8.23
C PHE A 99 9.03 0.38 9.14
N VAL A 100 8.43 1.14 10.06
CA VAL A 100 9.14 1.94 11.05
C VAL A 100 8.47 1.68 12.40
N PRO A 101 9.13 1.09 13.39
CA PRO A 101 8.50 0.91 14.70
C PRO A 101 8.19 2.28 15.34
N PRO A 102 7.11 2.41 16.12
CA PRO A 102 6.82 3.64 16.84
C PRO A 102 7.96 3.96 17.83
N PRO A 103 8.29 5.23 18.05
CA PRO A 103 9.27 5.61 19.07
C PRO A 103 8.76 5.21 20.45
N GLY A 104 9.65 4.64 21.29
CA GLY A 104 9.29 4.05 22.59
C GLY A 104 8.75 5.01 23.67
N GLN A 105 8.61 6.31 23.39
CA GLN A 105 8.17 7.32 24.35
C GLN A 105 6.74 7.82 24.13
N LEU A 106 6.12 7.58 22.97
CA LEU A 106 4.80 8.12 22.66
C LEU A 106 3.71 7.05 22.75
N ARG A 107 2.76 7.24 23.66
CA ARG A 107 1.52 6.46 23.67
C ARG A 107 0.71 6.80 22.42
N CYS A 108 0.53 5.81 21.56
CA CYS A 108 -0.18 5.96 20.30
C CYS A 108 -1.60 5.41 20.44
N ASP A 109 -2.57 6.28 20.72
CA ASP A 109 -3.99 5.88 20.79
C ASP A 109 -4.58 5.61 19.40
N TRP A 110 -3.94 6.10 18.34
CA TRP A 110 -4.37 5.93 16.96
C TRP A 110 -3.43 5.00 16.20
N LEU A 111 -4.01 4.07 15.45
CA LEU A 111 -3.34 3.37 14.36
C LEU A 111 -3.95 3.82 13.04
N VAL A 112 -3.15 4.35 12.13
CA VAL A 112 -3.59 4.63 10.76
C VAL A 112 -3.05 3.53 9.85
N VAL A 113 -3.93 2.91 9.06
CA VAL A 113 -3.55 1.83 8.12
C VAL A 113 -3.87 2.28 6.71
N GLY A 114 -2.83 2.43 5.89
CA GLY A 114 -2.95 2.77 4.47
C GLY A 114 -2.98 1.56 3.55
N ASP A 115 -3.28 1.82 2.29
CA ASP A 115 -3.13 0.91 1.15
C ASP A 115 -1.64 0.54 0.90
N PRO A 116 -1.35 -0.42 -0.01
CA PRO A 116 0.01 -0.86 -0.27
C PRO A 116 0.97 0.28 -0.60
N PRO A 117 2.27 0.13 -0.27
CA PRO A 117 3.26 1.18 -0.50
C PRO A 117 3.36 1.55 -1.98
N ASP A 118 3.59 2.84 -2.25
CA ASP A 118 4.02 3.34 -3.54
C ASP A 118 5.55 3.46 -3.65
N ASP A 119 6.03 3.91 -4.82
CA ASP A 119 7.46 4.07 -5.12
C ASP A 119 8.16 5.06 -4.16
N ALA A 120 7.47 6.11 -3.70
CA ALA A 120 8.03 7.08 -2.79
C ALA A 120 8.19 6.49 -1.39
N GLN A 121 7.19 5.75 -0.94
CA GLN A 121 7.22 5.05 0.34
C GLN A 121 8.27 3.95 0.35
N GLU A 122 8.38 3.15 -0.73
CA GLU A 122 9.43 2.13 -0.86
C GLU A 122 10.82 2.75 -0.78
N ARG A 123 11.09 3.82 -1.56
CA ARG A 123 12.38 4.51 -1.51
C ARG A 123 12.70 5.09 -0.13
N ALA A 124 11.69 5.61 0.57
CA ALA A 124 11.88 6.19 1.89
C ALA A 124 11.97 5.14 3.01
N GLY A 125 11.42 3.94 2.81
CA GLY A 125 11.20 2.95 3.86
C GLY A 125 10.15 3.37 4.90
N GLN A 126 9.34 4.40 4.61
CA GLN A 126 8.39 5.00 5.55
C GLN A 126 7.00 5.13 4.94
N PRO A 127 5.93 4.94 5.73
CA PRO A 127 4.57 5.08 5.23
C PRO A 127 4.20 6.56 5.05
N PHE A 128 3.23 6.89 4.19
CA PHE A 128 2.69 8.25 4.02
C PHE A 128 3.76 9.34 3.95
N VAL A 129 4.49 9.38 2.84
CA VAL A 129 5.52 10.40 2.56
C VAL A 129 5.01 11.43 1.54
N GLU A 130 5.85 12.41 1.23
CA GLU A 130 5.57 13.44 0.22
C GLU A 130 4.24 14.17 0.48
N ASP A 131 3.49 14.50 -0.56
CA ASP A 131 2.29 15.35 -0.49
C ASP A 131 1.14 14.65 0.25
N ALA A 132 1.02 13.34 0.06
CA ALA A 132 0.03 12.51 0.75
C ALA A 132 0.31 12.45 2.25
N GLY A 133 1.59 12.32 2.63
CA GLY A 133 2.05 12.41 4.01
C GLY A 133 1.75 13.76 4.64
N ARG A 134 2.10 14.87 3.96
CA ARG A 134 1.82 16.22 4.47
C ARG A 134 0.33 16.49 4.65
N LEU A 135 -0.51 16.00 3.75
CA LEU A 135 -1.96 16.11 3.89
C LEU A 135 -2.45 15.34 5.13
N LEU A 136 -2.02 14.09 5.30
CA LEU A 136 -2.39 13.27 6.46
C LEU A 136 -1.93 13.92 7.78
N ASP A 137 -0.70 14.38 7.85
CA ASP A 137 -0.16 15.06 9.03
C ASP A 137 -0.97 16.31 9.38
N ASN A 138 -1.43 17.07 8.38
CA ASN A 138 -2.31 18.22 8.59
C ASN A 138 -3.71 17.82 9.07
N MET A 139 -4.27 16.73 8.54
CA MET A 139 -5.55 16.19 8.97
C MET A 139 -5.49 15.75 10.44
N LEU A 140 -4.51 14.94 10.81
CA LEU A 140 -4.30 14.47 12.19
C LEU A 140 -4.13 15.65 13.16
N ARG A 141 -3.34 16.65 12.78
CA ARG A 141 -3.12 17.84 13.62
C ARG A 141 -4.40 18.63 13.86
N ALA A 142 -5.30 18.70 12.87
CA ALA A 142 -6.58 19.39 13.01
C ALA A 142 -7.52 18.73 14.02
N VAL A 143 -7.30 17.45 14.37
CA VAL A 143 -7.98 16.74 15.45
C VAL A 143 -7.07 16.49 16.67
N HIS A 144 -6.03 17.32 16.85
CA HIS A 144 -5.08 17.26 17.97
C HIS A 144 -4.29 15.94 18.10
N VAL A 145 -4.13 15.21 16.99
CA VAL A 145 -3.33 13.99 16.92
C VAL A 145 -1.99 14.27 16.26
N GLN A 146 -0.90 13.77 16.83
CA GLN A 146 0.44 13.89 16.28
C GLN A 146 0.97 12.53 15.81
N ARG A 147 1.53 12.49 14.59
CA ARG A 147 2.27 11.34 14.10
C ARG A 147 3.46 11.03 15.00
N ALA A 148 3.58 9.77 15.40
CA ALA A 148 4.65 9.32 16.26
C ALA A 148 6.02 9.52 15.60
N GLY A 149 6.97 10.07 16.37
CA GLY A 149 8.35 10.31 15.93
C GLY A 149 8.56 11.66 15.24
N GLN A 150 7.50 12.42 14.98
CA GLN A 150 7.64 13.82 14.59
C GLN A 150 7.86 14.69 15.82
N VAL A 151 8.74 15.69 15.70
CA VAL A 151 8.83 16.81 16.66
C VAL A 151 7.73 17.80 16.28
N PRO A 152 6.93 18.32 17.24
CA PRO A 152 5.93 19.33 16.93
C PRO A 152 6.63 20.49 16.21
N ALA A 153 6.21 20.81 14.99
CA ALA A 153 6.60 22.07 14.39
C ALA A 153 6.09 23.17 15.33
N ALA A 154 6.96 24.09 15.73
CA ALA A 154 6.64 25.23 16.57
C ALA A 154 5.69 26.18 15.83
N SER A 155 4.45 25.76 15.61
CA SER A 155 3.38 26.57 15.09
C SER A 155 2.58 27.08 16.27
N PRO A 156 2.56 28.40 16.53
CA PRO A 156 1.88 28.99 17.69
C PRO A 156 0.35 28.90 17.61
N ALA A 157 -0.22 28.33 16.55
CA ALA A 157 -1.65 28.35 16.26
C ALA A 157 -2.42 27.09 16.68
N ILE A 158 -1.77 26.00 17.07
CA ILE A 158 -2.46 24.73 17.42
C ILE A 158 -1.97 24.23 18.77
N SER A 159 -2.93 23.97 19.66
CA SER A 159 -2.75 23.42 21.01
C SER A 159 -1.93 22.12 21.01
N THR A 160 -1.27 21.85 22.14
CA THR A 160 -0.51 20.62 22.40
C THR A 160 -1.30 19.37 21.96
N PRO A 161 -0.68 18.43 21.21
CA PRO A 161 -1.36 17.21 20.81
C PRO A 161 -1.82 16.41 22.02
N THR A 162 -3.04 15.88 21.96
CA THR A 162 -3.63 15.05 23.01
C THR A 162 -3.33 13.57 22.79
N HIS A 163 -3.10 13.15 21.54
CA HIS A 163 -2.88 11.75 21.17
C HIS A 163 -1.72 11.58 20.18
N GLY A 164 -1.08 10.41 20.24
CA GLY A 164 -0.13 9.93 19.23
C GLY A 164 -0.80 9.04 18.17
N ALA A 165 -0.30 9.11 16.93
CA ALA A 165 -0.68 8.20 15.84
C ALA A 165 0.52 7.41 15.33
N TYR A 166 0.41 6.07 15.36
CA TYR A 166 1.29 5.19 14.61
C TYR A 166 0.72 4.98 13.21
N LEU A 167 1.56 5.13 12.18
CA LEU A 167 1.14 4.94 10.79
C LEU A 167 1.76 3.65 10.26
N SER A 168 0.93 2.85 9.61
CA SER A 168 1.34 1.60 8.97
C SER A 168 0.58 1.39 7.67
N LEU A 169 0.92 0.34 6.94
CA LEU A 169 0.30 -0.05 5.68
C LEU A 169 -0.08 -1.52 5.72
N VAL A 170 -1.10 -1.90 4.96
CA VAL A 170 -1.54 -3.30 4.85
C VAL A 170 -0.48 -4.25 4.32
N LEU A 171 0.41 -3.75 3.46
CA LEU A 171 1.56 -4.48 2.94
C LEU A 171 2.83 -3.73 3.30
N LYS A 172 3.90 -4.47 3.60
CA LYS A 172 5.22 -3.87 3.85
C LYS A 172 6.07 -3.74 2.59
N CYS A 173 5.62 -4.30 1.47
CA CYS A 173 6.33 -4.28 0.20
C CYS A 173 5.43 -3.73 -0.89
N ARG A 174 6.01 -2.94 -1.80
CA ARG A 174 5.28 -2.35 -2.92
C ARG A 174 4.87 -3.44 -3.93
N PRO A 175 3.60 -3.43 -4.40
CA PRO A 175 3.19 -4.31 -5.48
C PRO A 175 3.80 -3.94 -6.84
N ALA A 176 4.21 -4.94 -7.61
CA ALA A 176 4.62 -4.75 -9.00
C ALA A 176 3.39 -4.47 -9.88
N LEU A 177 3.21 -3.20 -10.28
CA LEU A 177 2.16 -2.82 -11.22
C LEU A 177 2.37 -3.49 -12.59
N PRO A 178 1.29 -3.85 -13.31
CA PRO A 178 -0.10 -3.41 -13.12
C PRO A 178 -0.96 -4.32 -12.21
N SER A 179 -0.41 -5.40 -11.69
CA SER A 179 -1.20 -6.39 -10.93
C SER A 179 -1.43 -5.90 -9.49
N PRO A 180 -2.68 -5.70 -9.06
CA PRO A 180 -2.96 -5.42 -7.65
C PRO A 180 -2.57 -6.62 -6.78
N PRO A 181 -2.29 -6.41 -5.47
CA PRO A 181 -2.04 -7.53 -4.58
C PRO A 181 -3.26 -8.45 -4.49
N ASP A 182 -2.98 -9.75 -4.48
CA ASP A 182 -4.00 -10.78 -4.33
C ASP A 182 -4.38 -10.99 -2.86
N ALA A 183 -5.40 -11.81 -2.63
CA ALA A 183 -5.85 -12.14 -1.27
C ALA A 183 -4.76 -12.84 -0.46
N ALA A 184 -3.94 -13.67 -1.10
CA ALA A 184 -2.90 -14.44 -0.43
C ALA A 184 -1.79 -13.52 0.12
N ALA A 185 -1.36 -12.52 -0.66
CA ALA A 185 -0.39 -11.52 -0.25
C ALA A 185 -0.91 -10.68 0.92
N LEU A 186 -2.19 -10.27 0.88
CA LEU A 186 -2.82 -9.54 1.98
C LEU A 186 -2.89 -10.38 3.26
N THR A 187 -3.27 -11.66 3.16
CA THR A 187 -3.31 -12.56 4.30
C THR A 187 -1.91 -12.78 4.89
N ALA A 188 -0.92 -13.08 4.05
CA ALA A 188 0.44 -13.35 4.47
C ALA A 188 1.08 -12.13 5.17
N CYS A 189 0.95 -10.94 4.58
CA CYS A 189 1.50 -9.73 5.18
C CYS A 189 0.67 -9.21 6.37
N GLY A 190 -0.64 -9.54 6.39
CA GLY A 190 -1.56 -9.15 7.45
C GLY A 190 -1.18 -9.67 8.85
N HIS A 191 -0.36 -10.73 8.94
CA HIS A 191 0.19 -11.19 10.22
C HIS A 191 1.07 -10.13 10.90
N TYR A 192 1.86 -9.39 10.12
CA TYR A 192 2.63 -8.26 10.66
C TYR A 192 1.71 -7.16 11.19
N LEU A 193 0.64 -6.82 10.45
CA LEU A 193 -0.33 -5.80 10.89
C LEU A 193 -1.07 -6.21 12.16
N ARG A 194 -1.49 -7.47 12.27
CA ARG A 194 -2.09 -8.00 13.51
C ARG A 194 -1.12 -7.87 14.68
N ARG A 195 0.16 -8.19 14.46
CA ARG A 195 1.17 -8.04 15.51
C ARG A 195 1.40 -6.59 15.90
N GLU A 196 1.43 -5.67 14.94
CA GLU A 196 1.49 -4.22 15.20
C GLU A 196 0.31 -3.77 16.06
N ILE A 197 -0.92 -4.22 15.76
CA ILE A 197 -2.12 -3.91 16.55
C ILE A 197 -2.00 -4.45 17.98
N GLN A 198 -1.53 -5.68 18.15
CA GLN A 198 -1.33 -6.29 19.48
C GLN A 198 -0.28 -5.57 20.31
N LEU A 199 0.84 -5.16 19.70
CA LEU A 199 1.92 -4.45 20.38
C LEU A 199 1.53 -3.00 20.72
N LEU A 200 0.77 -2.36 19.84
CA LEU A 200 0.38 -0.95 19.99
C LEU A 200 -0.83 -0.76 20.91
N GLN A 201 -1.78 -1.71 20.88
CA GLN A 201 -3.08 -1.62 21.56
C GLN A 201 -3.79 -0.27 21.33
N PRO A 202 -4.06 0.11 20.06
CA PRO A 202 -4.69 1.39 19.76
C PRO A 202 -6.14 1.45 20.26
N ARG A 203 -6.60 2.66 20.55
CA ARG A 203 -8.01 2.94 20.87
C ARG A 203 -8.89 3.06 19.62
N VAL A 204 -8.29 3.42 18.48
CA VAL A 204 -8.97 3.47 17.18
C VAL A 204 -8.02 3.09 16.04
N ILE A 205 -8.57 2.44 15.02
CA ILE A 205 -7.90 2.20 13.73
C ILE A 205 -8.57 3.06 12.66
N LEU A 206 -7.80 3.95 12.03
CA LEU A 206 -8.23 4.69 10.85
C LEU A 206 -7.78 3.94 9.58
N ALA A 207 -8.71 3.25 8.92
CA ALA A 207 -8.47 2.49 7.71
C ALA A 207 -8.60 3.39 6.47
N MET A 208 -7.47 3.70 5.82
CA MET A 208 -7.40 4.63 4.70
C MET A 208 -7.14 3.88 3.39
N GLY A 209 -8.21 3.53 2.68
CA GLY A 209 -8.12 2.88 1.37
C GLY A 209 -8.78 1.51 1.28
N ARG A 210 -8.78 0.97 0.06
CA ARG A 210 -9.57 -0.23 -0.29
C ARG A 210 -8.97 -1.50 0.30
N PHE A 211 -7.66 -1.65 0.23
CA PHE A 211 -6.99 -2.83 0.76
C PHE A 211 -6.92 -2.79 2.29
N ALA A 212 -6.76 -1.58 2.88
CA ALA A 212 -6.91 -1.34 4.31
C ALA A 212 -8.24 -1.86 4.85
N MET A 213 -9.35 -1.38 4.30
CA MET A 213 -10.67 -1.86 4.73
C MET A 213 -10.87 -3.36 4.44
N GLN A 214 -10.35 -3.88 3.32
CA GLN A 214 -10.52 -5.30 2.98
C GLN A 214 -9.83 -6.20 4.01
N LEU A 215 -8.62 -5.87 4.42
CA LEU A 215 -7.89 -6.65 5.41
C LEU A 215 -8.53 -6.57 6.80
N LEU A 216 -8.98 -5.37 7.20
CA LEU A 216 -9.51 -5.12 8.54
C LEU A 216 -10.98 -5.54 8.72
N LEU A 217 -11.82 -5.49 7.67
CA LEU A 217 -13.26 -5.76 7.80
C LEU A 217 -13.67 -7.16 7.36
N GLN A 218 -12.81 -7.90 6.65
CA GLN A 218 -13.11 -9.27 6.18
C GLN A 218 -13.33 -10.28 7.31
N GLU A 219 -12.72 -10.06 8.48
CA GLU A 219 -12.87 -10.98 9.62
C GLU A 219 -14.27 -10.93 10.22
N ALA A 220 -14.93 -9.76 10.13
CA ALA A 220 -16.29 -9.57 10.63
C ALA A 220 -17.36 -10.06 9.65
N ASP A 221 -17.22 -9.73 8.35
CA ASP A 221 -18.09 -10.24 7.30
C ASP A 221 -17.34 -10.26 5.94
N PRO A 222 -17.19 -11.44 5.31
CA PRO A 222 -16.61 -11.55 3.97
C PRO A 222 -17.32 -10.71 2.90
N GLN A 223 -18.59 -10.34 3.09
CA GLN A 223 -19.34 -9.49 2.16
C GLN A 223 -18.80 -8.06 2.09
N HIS A 224 -18.20 -7.56 3.17
CA HIS A 224 -17.62 -6.21 3.20
C HIS A 224 -16.55 -6.00 2.13
N ARG A 225 -15.85 -7.06 1.73
CA ARG A 225 -14.83 -7.02 0.67
C ARG A 225 -15.35 -6.53 -0.69
N LYS A 226 -16.63 -6.76 -0.97
CA LYS A 226 -17.29 -6.42 -2.24
C LYS A 226 -17.96 -5.05 -2.20
N LEU A 227 -18.13 -4.45 -1.02
CA LEU A 227 -18.74 -3.15 -0.89
C LEU A 227 -17.77 -2.04 -1.36
N PRO A 228 -18.25 -1.03 -2.08
CA PRO A 228 -17.44 0.14 -2.41
C PRO A 228 -17.10 0.89 -1.13
N LEU A 229 -15.89 1.47 -1.07
CA LEU A 229 -15.38 2.20 0.09
C LEU A 229 -16.39 3.24 0.61
N GLY A 230 -17.06 3.95 -0.30
CA GLY A 230 -18.02 4.98 0.08
C GLY A 230 -19.25 4.49 0.88
N LYS A 231 -19.59 3.19 0.82
CA LYS A 231 -20.66 2.59 1.63
C LYS A 231 -20.22 2.16 3.03
N LEU A 232 -18.91 2.10 3.28
CA LEU A 232 -18.34 1.63 4.54
C LEU A 232 -17.89 2.78 5.46
N ARG A 233 -17.84 4.02 4.94
CA ARG A 233 -17.49 5.21 5.73
C ARG A 233 -18.67 5.68 6.59
N GLY A 234 -18.41 6.57 7.55
CA GLY A 234 -19.43 7.11 8.45
C GLY A 234 -20.04 6.07 9.40
N THR A 235 -19.36 4.94 9.59
CA THR A 235 -19.76 3.87 10.52
C THR A 235 -18.52 3.38 11.26
N VAL A 236 -18.70 3.04 12.54
CA VAL A 236 -17.65 2.44 13.35
C VAL A 236 -17.76 0.92 13.24
N TRP A 237 -16.72 0.31 12.71
CA TRP A 237 -16.57 -1.14 12.63
C TRP A 237 -15.69 -1.65 13.76
N ARG A 238 -15.46 -2.97 13.81
CA ARG A 238 -14.57 -3.57 14.80
C ARG A 238 -13.62 -4.57 14.15
N PHE A 239 -12.37 -4.56 14.60
CA PHE A 239 -11.36 -5.57 14.29
C PHE A 239 -10.65 -5.96 15.57
N GLN A 240 -10.71 -7.24 15.95
CA GLN A 240 -10.10 -7.76 17.18
C GLN A 240 -10.45 -6.95 18.44
N GLY A 241 -11.70 -6.47 18.51
CA GLY A 241 -12.20 -5.63 19.61
C GLY A 241 -11.91 -4.14 19.48
N VAL A 242 -11.00 -3.72 18.59
CA VAL A 242 -10.65 -2.32 18.37
C VAL A 242 -11.62 -1.66 17.38
N PRO A 243 -12.15 -0.46 17.68
CA PRO A 243 -12.93 0.34 16.73
C PRO A 243 -12.17 0.66 15.44
N VAL A 244 -12.82 0.52 14.29
CA VAL A 244 -12.26 0.83 12.96
C VAL A 244 -13.13 1.84 12.25
N VAL A 245 -12.55 2.97 11.86
CA VAL A 245 -13.23 3.98 11.02
C VAL A 245 -12.60 3.95 9.63
N VAL A 246 -13.44 3.83 8.60
CA VAL A 246 -13.00 3.77 7.19
C VAL A 246 -13.05 5.16 6.58
N THR A 247 -11.96 5.55 5.91
CA THR A 247 -11.92 6.81 5.15
C THR A 247 -11.14 6.70 3.84
N TYR A 248 -11.13 7.78 3.07
CA TYR A 248 -10.42 7.90 1.81
C TYR A 248 -8.89 8.02 2.00
N PRO A 249 -8.07 7.41 1.12
CA PRO A 249 -6.62 7.57 1.20
C PRO A 249 -6.19 9.00 0.82
N PRO A 250 -5.14 9.57 1.45
CA PRO A 250 -4.71 10.95 1.17
C PRO A 250 -4.34 11.19 -0.30
N THR A 251 -3.75 10.21 -0.98
CA THR A 251 -3.43 10.27 -2.42
C THR A 251 -4.68 10.49 -3.27
N TYR A 252 -5.84 9.94 -2.88
CA TYR A 252 -7.12 10.16 -3.54
C TYR A 252 -7.65 11.58 -3.28
N LEU A 253 -7.57 12.04 -2.03
CA LEU A 253 -8.05 13.36 -1.60
C LEU A 253 -7.26 14.53 -2.21
N LEU A 254 -6.01 14.30 -2.61
CA LEU A 254 -5.23 15.28 -3.37
C LEU A 254 -5.79 15.50 -4.77
N ARG A 255 -6.43 14.49 -5.36
CA ARG A 255 -7.03 14.55 -6.71
C ARG A 255 -8.51 14.89 -6.70
N THR A 256 -9.23 14.52 -5.64
CA THR A 256 -10.68 14.69 -5.49
C THR A 256 -10.95 15.54 -4.25
N VAL A 257 -11.03 16.84 -4.46
CA VAL A 257 -11.08 17.83 -3.36
C VAL A 257 -12.44 17.83 -2.67
N GLU A 258 -13.50 17.51 -3.41
CA GLU A 258 -14.89 17.47 -2.95
C GLU A 258 -15.07 16.45 -1.81
N ASP A 259 -14.22 15.42 -1.77
CA ASP A 259 -14.28 14.34 -0.80
C ASP A 259 -13.54 14.64 0.50
N LYS A 260 -12.82 15.76 0.57
CA LYS A 260 -12.14 16.19 1.81
C LYS A 260 -13.14 16.44 2.94
N ALA A 261 -14.31 17.00 2.64
CA ALA A 261 -15.36 17.21 3.64
C ALA A 261 -15.87 15.88 4.21
N ARG A 262 -15.97 14.85 3.36
CA ARG A 262 -16.38 13.51 3.78
C ARG A 262 -15.31 12.84 4.64
N ALA A 263 -14.05 12.94 4.23
CA ALA A 263 -12.93 12.42 5.02
C ALA A 263 -12.75 13.15 6.36
N TRP A 264 -13.06 14.46 6.40
CA TRP A 264 -13.09 15.23 7.64
C TRP A 264 -14.13 14.69 8.62
N HIS A 265 -15.35 14.41 8.16
CA HIS A 265 -16.38 13.80 8.99
C HIS A 265 -15.95 12.45 9.57
N ASP A 266 -15.33 11.59 8.75
CA ASP A 266 -14.79 10.31 9.21
C ASP A 266 -13.69 10.50 10.28
N LEU A 267 -12.85 11.54 10.14
CA LEU A 267 -11.80 11.84 11.10
C LEU A 267 -12.35 12.36 12.43
N CYS A 268 -13.38 13.21 12.41
CA CYS A 268 -14.10 13.62 13.61
C CYS A 268 -14.72 12.41 14.31
N LEU A 269 -15.38 11.51 13.58
CA LEU A 269 -15.93 10.27 14.13
C LEU A 269 -14.86 9.42 14.83
N ALA A 270 -13.67 9.31 14.22
CA ALA A 270 -12.56 8.58 14.84
C ALA A 270 -12.04 9.28 16.12
N ALA A 271 -12.05 10.61 16.16
CA ALA A 271 -11.70 11.38 17.36
C ALA A 271 -12.72 11.20 18.47
N ASP A 272 -14.02 11.29 18.15
CA ASP A 272 -15.12 11.07 19.08
C ASP A 272 -15.00 9.67 19.74
N VAL A 273 -14.70 8.63 18.95
CA VAL A 273 -14.46 7.26 19.45
C VAL A 273 -13.29 7.22 20.45
N VAL A 274 -12.21 7.96 20.20
CA VAL A 274 -11.07 8.03 21.13
C VAL A 274 -11.41 8.86 22.36
N ASP A 275 -12.25 9.87 22.27
CA ASP A 275 -12.67 10.66 23.44
C ASP A 275 -13.74 9.96 24.29
N GLY A 276 -14.19 8.79 23.86
CA GLY A 276 -15.12 7.93 24.60
C GLY A 276 -16.59 8.13 24.22
N PHE A 277 -16.86 8.77 23.09
CA PHE A 277 -18.19 8.85 22.51
C PHE A 277 -18.48 7.58 21.70
N THR A 278 -19.43 6.78 22.18
CA THR A 278 -19.98 5.63 21.45
C THR A 278 -21.30 6.04 20.79
N PRO A 279 -21.47 5.94 19.46
CA PRO A 279 -22.73 6.27 18.77
C PRO A 279 -23.93 5.36 19.13
N GLU A 280 -23.80 4.50 20.13
CA GLU A 280 -24.78 3.49 20.55
C GLU A 280 -25.43 3.79 21.91
N ASP A 281 -25.18 4.97 22.51
CA ASP A 281 -25.97 5.53 23.62
C ASP A 281 -26.98 6.58 23.12
#